data_AF-A0A368GLP0-F1
#
_entry.id   AF-A0A368GLP0-F1
#
_cell.length_a   1.000
_cell.length_b   1.000
_cell.length_c   1.000
_cell.angle_alpha   90.00
_cell.angle_beta   90.00
_cell.angle_gamma   90.00
#
_symmetry.space_group_name_H-M   'P 1'
#
loop_
_entity.id
_entity.type
_entity.pdbx_description
1 polymer ?
#
loop_
_entity_poly.entity_id
_entity_poly.type
_entity_poly.pdbx_seq_one_letter_code
_entity_poly.pdbx_strand_id
1 'polypeptide(L)'
;MDAATVEATRRPRCSQRDTRKQAGRSKRFALSGTSKWDKKHFTGLHELSLKWFVSEYTNDIPKAIIRSTIQKAFQLWAKQANERNLPKVTFHFEEAASKEEADINILWAEGAHGDQYEFDGASAKKNILAHTFFPGHSEPLNGDIHFDDAETWETDLTAATNYDRRFFPYVLAHEIGHALGLQHAKKQEAIMYPYYKNTPLDEIKLDLDDKCAINWNYVGTSKFCLFVWLMSEIVPIHNNSDQMASSNHLNNSPKQRIKAAKRILKQTRIPRCTASNDVQLLIEARLQKFLHFPAPESKTYSEVLCNFLLGLHAYRGSPEYVASDSLEKEFNGVIKEVSEFGPVSSASVRRMARRAWRRLEHGKPSVLGECTNAYKFIAEHP
;
A
#
# COMPACT_ATOMS: atom_id res chain seq x y z
N MET A 1 13.45 -11.35 22.31
CA MET A 1 12.69 -11.49 21.05
C MET A 1 11.68 -12.60 21.29
N ASP A 2 10.39 -12.37 21.08
CA ASP A 2 9.37 -13.41 21.30
C ASP A 2 9.43 -14.49 20.21
N ALA A 3 8.77 -15.62 20.46
CA ALA A 3 8.79 -16.78 19.56
C ALA A 3 8.22 -16.46 18.18
N ALA A 4 7.14 -15.67 18.11
CA ALA A 4 6.53 -15.25 16.85
C ALA A 4 7.49 -14.41 15.99
N THR A 5 8.26 -13.53 16.62
CA THR A 5 9.28 -12.72 15.95
C THR A 5 10.43 -13.60 15.45
N VAL A 6 10.87 -14.58 16.23
CA VAL A 6 11.91 -15.54 15.80
C VAL A 6 11.43 -16.36 14.60
N GLU A 7 10.18 -16.85 14.65
CA GLU A 7 9.60 -17.58 13.52
C GLU A 7 9.51 -16.71 12.27
N ALA A 8 9.08 -15.45 12.41
CA ALA A 8 9.06 -14.51 11.30
C ALA A 8 10.45 -14.32 10.67
N THR A 9 11.54 -14.28 11.44
CA THR A 9 12.89 -14.15 10.88
C THR A 9 13.36 -15.35 10.05
N ARG A 10 12.70 -16.50 10.16
CA ARG A 10 13.04 -17.73 9.42
C ARG A 10 12.22 -17.91 8.15
N ARG A 11 11.10 -17.19 8.03
CA ARG A 11 10.20 -17.31 6.88
C ARG A 11 10.86 -16.76 5.61
N PRO A 12 10.70 -17.43 4.46
CA PRO A 12 11.17 -16.91 3.19
C PRO A 12 10.57 -15.53 2.89
N ARG A 13 11.43 -14.59 2.51
CA ARG A 13 11.02 -13.20 2.33
C ARG A 13 11.81 -12.49 1.25
N CYS A 14 11.25 -11.38 0.78
CA CYS A 14 11.96 -10.46 -0.09
C CYS A 14 13.06 -9.72 0.72
N SER A 15 14.21 -9.52 0.06
CA SER A 15 15.37 -8.79 0.60
C SER A 15 15.16 -7.27 0.65
N GLN A 16 14.14 -6.75 -0.04
CA GLN A 16 13.84 -5.34 -0.03
C GLN A 16 13.52 -4.85 1.39
N ARG A 17 13.95 -3.64 1.71
CA ARG A 17 13.85 -3.11 3.08
C ARG A 17 12.41 -2.72 3.43
N ASP A 18 11.88 -3.29 4.51
CA ASP A 18 10.53 -2.95 5.02
C ASP A 18 10.39 -1.50 5.51
N THR A 19 11.44 -0.94 6.10
CA THR A 19 11.41 0.43 6.66
C THR A 19 12.71 1.19 6.44
N ARG A 20 12.63 2.50 6.17
CA ARG A 20 13.79 3.38 6.04
C ARG A 20 14.22 3.95 7.40
N LYS A 21 15.42 3.63 7.87
CA LYS A 21 16.16 4.45 8.85
C LYS A 21 17.03 5.45 8.09
N GLN A 22 16.85 6.74 8.35
CA GLN A 22 17.77 7.77 7.89
C GLN A 22 18.90 7.92 8.93
N ALA A 23 20.06 7.39 8.59
CA ALA A 23 21.34 7.85 9.12
C ALA A 23 22.41 7.53 8.06
N GLY A 24 23.00 8.58 7.49
CA GLY A 24 24.13 8.43 6.57
C GLY A 24 23.76 8.18 5.11
N ARG A 25 24.63 8.70 4.25
CA ARG A 25 24.60 8.74 2.79
C ARG A 25 24.37 7.33 2.19
N SER A 26 23.16 7.03 1.76
CA SER A 26 22.91 5.92 0.83
C SER A 26 21.68 6.23 -0.03
N LYS A 27 21.95 6.62 -1.28
CA LYS A 27 21.00 6.49 -2.39
C LYS A 27 21.00 5.02 -2.79
N ARG A 28 20.20 4.18 -2.13
CA ARG A 28 19.96 2.80 -2.57
C ARG A 28 18.50 2.46 -2.30
N PHE A 29 17.79 2.18 -3.39
CA PHE A 29 16.35 1.99 -3.58
C PHE A 29 15.53 3.29 -3.68
N ALA A 30 15.06 3.54 -4.91
CA ALA A 30 14.36 4.73 -5.33
C ALA A 30 12.99 4.82 -4.62
N LEU A 31 12.45 6.03 -4.61
CA LEU A 31 11.35 6.49 -3.78
C LEU A 31 10.02 6.07 -4.44
N SER A 32 8.94 5.74 -3.73
CA SER A 32 7.64 5.47 -4.37
C SER A 32 7.12 6.65 -5.22
N GLY A 33 7.64 7.88 -5.02
CA GLY A 33 7.39 9.02 -5.92
C GLY A 33 8.39 9.19 -7.08
N THR A 34 9.51 8.45 -7.09
CA THR A 34 10.55 8.51 -8.13
C THR A 34 10.88 7.16 -8.75
N SER A 35 10.24 6.07 -8.31
CA SER A 35 10.44 4.70 -8.81
C SER A 35 9.30 4.35 -9.73
N LYS A 36 9.25 5.05 -10.84
CA LYS A 36 8.33 4.74 -11.92
C LYS A 36 9.11 4.79 -13.20
N TRP A 37 8.66 4.01 -14.17
CA TRP A 37 9.23 4.05 -15.50
C TRP A 37 9.11 5.45 -16.09
N ASP A 38 10.11 5.82 -16.89
CA ASP A 38 10.20 7.13 -17.49
C ASP A 38 9.18 7.29 -18.62
N LYS A 39 8.92 8.53 -19.03
CA LYS A 39 7.94 8.85 -20.08
C LYS A 39 8.18 8.11 -21.41
N LYS A 40 9.41 7.66 -21.68
CA LYS A 40 9.77 6.91 -22.89
C LYS A 40 9.06 5.56 -22.98
N HIS A 41 8.64 4.99 -21.85
CA HIS A 41 7.94 3.71 -21.76
C HIS A 41 6.42 3.83 -21.88
N PHE A 42 5.89 5.06 -22.01
CA PHE A 42 4.46 5.27 -22.15
C PHE A 42 4.07 5.41 -23.62
N THR A 43 3.21 4.51 -24.10
CA THR A 43 2.64 4.54 -25.46
C THR A 43 1.37 5.36 -25.55
N GLY A 44 0.77 5.72 -24.41
CA GLY A 44 -0.46 6.47 -24.30
C GLY A 44 -0.70 7.01 -22.89
N LEU A 45 -1.89 7.57 -22.66
CA LEU A 45 -2.28 8.07 -21.34
C LEU A 45 -2.47 6.90 -20.37
N HIS A 46 -1.61 6.82 -19.35
CA HIS A 46 -1.59 5.73 -18.37
C HIS A 46 -1.39 4.33 -18.98
N GLU A 47 -0.77 4.28 -20.16
CA GLU A 47 -0.45 3.06 -20.89
C GLU A 47 1.06 2.86 -20.88
N LEU A 48 1.52 1.85 -20.14
CA LEU A 48 2.94 1.53 -19.97
C LEU A 48 3.28 0.27 -20.77
N SER A 49 4.33 0.35 -21.59
CA SER A 49 4.86 -0.78 -22.35
C SER A 49 6.27 -1.09 -21.87
N LEU A 50 6.49 -2.32 -21.40
CA LEU A 50 7.80 -2.81 -20.97
C LEU A 50 8.13 -4.14 -21.64
N LYS A 51 9.41 -4.33 -21.96
CA LYS A 51 9.93 -5.62 -22.43
C LYS A 51 10.69 -6.35 -21.33
N TRP A 52 10.57 -7.67 -21.28
CA TRP A 52 11.33 -8.50 -20.35
C TRP A 52 12.17 -9.55 -21.09
N PHE A 53 13.28 -9.96 -20.49
CA PHE A 53 14.15 -11.01 -21.03
C PHE A 53 14.73 -11.87 -19.92
N VAL A 54 14.89 -13.17 -20.15
CA VAL A 54 15.57 -14.06 -19.21
C VAL A 54 17.00 -14.26 -19.67
N SER A 55 17.93 -13.66 -18.95
CA SER A 55 19.36 -13.69 -19.30
C SER A 55 20.05 -14.97 -18.86
N GLU A 56 19.73 -15.47 -17.66
CA GLU A 56 20.19 -16.76 -17.14
C GLU A 56 19.01 -17.54 -16.58
N TYR A 57 19.03 -18.87 -16.72
CA TYR A 57 17.95 -19.76 -16.28
C TYR A 57 18.46 -20.72 -15.23
N THR A 58 17.63 -20.99 -14.21
CA THR A 58 17.84 -22.15 -13.33
C THR A 58 17.71 -23.47 -14.11
N ASN A 59 18.38 -24.51 -13.61
CA ASN A 59 18.24 -25.88 -14.12
C ASN A 59 17.08 -26.65 -13.47
N ASP A 60 16.45 -26.10 -12.43
CA ASP A 60 15.37 -26.77 -11.68
C ASP A 60 14.07 -26.88 -12.48
N ILE A 61 13.79 -25.87 -13.31
CA ILE A 61 12.53 -25.75 -14.05
C ILE A 61 12.83 -25.65 -15.56
N PRO A 62 12.11 -26.40 -16.43
CA PRO A 62 12.28 -26.26 -17.87
C PRO A 62 12.06 -24.82 -18.37
N LYS A 63 12.94 -24.33 -19.25
CA LYS A 63 12.90 -22.94 -19.78
C LYS A 63 11.52 -22.52 -20.32
N ALA A 64 10.81 -23.42 -20.99
CA ALA A 64 9.47 -23.15 -21.51
C ALA A 64 8.44 -22.88 -20.40
N ILE A 65 8.54 -23.59 -19.27
CA ILE A 65 7.68 -23.40 -18.11
C ILE A 65 8.03 -22.09 -17.40
N ILE A 66 9.32 -21.75 -17.29
CA ILE A 66 9.77 -20.44 -16.77
C ILE A 66 9.16 -19.30 -17.59
N ARG A 67 9.34 -19.31 -18.92
CA ARG A 67 8.80 -18.27 -19.82
C ARG A 67 7.28 -18.16 -19.73
N SER A 68 6.56 -19.29 -19.72
CA SER A 68 5.10 -19.28 -19.56
C SER A 68 4.66 -18.71 -18.21
N THR A 69 5.39 -19.02 -17.14
CA THR A 69 5.12 -18.50 -15.80
C THR A 69 5.37 -16.99 -15.75
N ILE A 70 6.44 -16.50 -16.37
CA ILE A 70 6.74 -15.07 -16.48
C ILE A 70 5.63 -14.32 -17.20
N GLN A 71 5.19 -14.83 -18.34
CA GLN A 71 4.05 -14.25 -19.07
C GLN A 71 2.80 -14.17 -18.19
N LYS A 72 2.46 -15.23 -17.45
CA LYS A 72 1.30 -15.25 -16.54
C LYS A 72 1.44 -14.26 -15.39
N ALA A 73 2.63 -14.13 -14.81
CA ALA A 73 2.89 -13.21 -13.70
C ALA A 73 2.80 -11.74 -14.15
N PHE A 74 3.33 -11.39 -15.32
CA PHE A 74 3.10 -10.07 -15.92
C PHE A 74 1.61 -9.83 -16.25
N GLN A 75 0.91 -10.84 -16.75
CA GLN A 75 -0.53 -10.74 -17.00
C GLN A 75 -1.36 -10.52 -15.73
N LEU A 76 -0.95 -11.04 -14.57
CA LEU A 76 -1.60 -10.75 -13.28
C LEU A 76 -1.65 -9.24 -13.02
N TRP A 77 -0.51 -8.56 -13.20
CA TRP A 77 -0.42 -7.11 -13.07
C TRP A 77 -1.16 -6.36 -14.18
N ALA A 78 -1.15 -6.85 -15.42
CA ALA A 78 -1.91 -6.23 -16.51
C ALA A 78 -3.44 -6.30 -16.30
N LYS A 79 -3.93 -7.35 -15.62
CA LYS A 79 -5.36 -7.58 -15.37
C LYS A 79 -5.94 -6.79 -14.18
N GLN A 80 -5.10 -6.10 -13.40
CA GLN A 80 -5.50 -5.39 -12.19
C GLN A 80 -6.52 -4.24 -12.40
N ALA A 81 -6.83 -3.93 -13.67
CA ALA A 81 -7.31 -2.64 -14.13
C ALA A 81 -8.83 -2.37 -13.98
N ASN A 82 -9.56 -3.07 -13.11
CA ASN A 82 -11.01 -2.91 -12.97
C ASN A 82 -11.44 -2.70 -11.50
N GLU A 83 -11.30 -1.49 -10.99
CA GLU A 83 -12.02 -1.03 -9.79
C GLU A 83 -12.86 0.19 -10.16
N ARG A 84 -14.15 0.22 -9.77
CA ARG A 84 -15.08 1.29 -10.18
C ARG A 84 -14.59 2.70 -9.80
N ASN A 85 -13.86 2.78 -8.68
CA ASN A 85 -13.34 4.02 -8.11
C ASN A 85 -11.87 4.30 -8.47
N LEU A 86 -11.26 3.52 -9.39
CA LEU A 86 -9.90 3.75 -9.86
C LEU A 86 -9.85 3.94 -11.38
N PRO A 87 -9.11 4.95 -11.87
CA PRO A 87 -8.78 5.05 -13.28
C PRO A 87 -8.02 3.81 -13.77
N LYS A 88 -8.23 3.41 -15.02
CA LYS A 88 -7.54 2.26 -15.60
C LYS A 88 -6.06 2.60 -15.87
N VAL A 89 -5.16 1.71 -15.46
CA VAL A 89 -3.77 1.65 -15.96
C VAL A 89 -3.68 0.47 -16.91
N THR A 90 -3.16 0.70 -18.10
CA THR A 90 -2.96 -0.36 -19.10
C THR A 90 -1.49 -0.73 -19.13
N PHE A 91 -1.20 -2.03 -19.04
CA PHE A 91 0.15 -2.55 -19.17
C PHE A 91 0.27 -3.44 -20.41
N HIS A 92 1.32 -3.20 -21.19
CA HIS A 92 1.76 -4.05 -22.28
C HIS A 92 3.11 -4.64 -21.89
N PHE A 93 3.15 -5.96 -21.77
CA PHE A 93 4.37 -6.69 -21.47
C PHE A 93 4.68 -7.62 -22.63
N GLU A 94 5.89 -7.52 -23.16
CA GLU A 94 6.37 -8.40 -24.22
C GLU A 94 7.74 -8.97 -23.89
N GLU A 95 8.03 -10.15 -24.44
CA GLU A 95 9.37 -10.73 -24.33
C GLU A 95 10.29 -10.05 -25.35
N ALA A 96 11.45 -9.56 -24.91
CA ALA A 96 12.45 -8.97 -25.79
C ALA A 96 13.21 -10.05 -26.57
N ALA A 97 13.82 -9.67 -27.69
CA ALA A 97 14.65 -10.60 -28.48
C ALA A 97 16.03 -10.83 -27.85
N SER A 98 16.54 -9.85 -27.08
CA SER A 98 17.82 -9.93 -26.39
C SER A 98 17.81 -9.16 -25.07
N LYS A 99 18.87 -9.34 -24.28
CA LYS A 99 19.10 -8.65 -23.00
C LYS A 99 19.16 -7.12 -23.16
N GLU A 100 19.74 -6.66 -24.26
CA GLU A 100 19.96 -5.24 -24.55
C GLU A 100 18.68 -4.52 -24.96
N GLU A 101 17.68 -5.26 -25.46
CA GLU A 101 16.36 -4.73 -25.82
C GLU A 101 15.35 -4.78 -24.66
N ALA A 102 15.70 -5.44 -23.55
CA ALA A 102 14.82 -5.62 -22.41
C ALA A 102 14.84 -4.38 -21.50
N ASP A 103 13.66 -4.03 -20.98
CA ASP A 103 13.56 -3.08 -19.87
C ASP A 103 13.77 -3.79 -18.53
N ILE A 104 13.32 -5.05 -18.42
CA ILE A 104 13.46 -5.86 -17.20
C ILE A 104 14.22 -7.14 -17.56
N ASN A 105 15.47 -7.26 -17.12
CA ASN A 105 16.19 -8.51 -17.19
C ASN A 105 15.89 -9.37 -15.96
N ILE A 106 15.66 -10.65 -16.23
CA ILE A 106 15.42 -11.67 -15.22
C ILE A 106 16.59 -12.64 -15.26
N LEU A 107 17.14 -12.98 -14.10
CA LEU A 107 18.22 -13.96 -14.00
C LEU A 107 18.17 -14.77 -12.72
N TRP A 108 18.73 -15.96 -12.80
CA TRP A 108 19.08 -16.80 -11.65
C TRP A 108 20.59 -16.78 -11.49
N ALA A 109 21.06 -16.54 -10.27
CA ALA A 109 22.49 -16.58 -9.94
C ALA A 109 22.72 -16.94 -8.46
N GLU A 110 23.94 -17.37 -8.15
CA GLU A 110 24.35 -17.69 -6.78
C GLU A 110 25.36 -16.65 -6.25
N GLY A 111 25.32 -16.37 -4.95
CA GLY A 111 26.33 -15.56 -4.27
C GLY A 111 26.57 -14.20 -4.93
N ALA A 112 27.83 -13.89 -5.26
CA ALA A 112 28.22 -12.66 -5.94
C ALA A 112 27.98 -12.76 -7.46
N HIS A 113 27.09 -11.92 -8.00
CA HIS A 113 26.55 -12.07 -9.36
C HIS A 113 26.50 -10.75 -10.16
N GLY A 114 27.46 -9.86 -9.93
CA GLY A 114 27.64 -8.65 -10.75
C GLY A 114 26.95 -7.39 -10.22
N ASP A 115 26.25 -7.48 -9.09
CA ASP A 115 25.79 -6.33 -8.31
C ASP A 115 26.37 -6.33 -6.88
N GLN A 116 25.93 -5.39 -6.04
CA GLN A 116 26.42 -5.19 -4.67
C GLN A 116 25.61 -5.94 -3.59
N TYR A 117 24.71 -6.83 -3.99
CA TYR A 117 23.74 -7.52 -3.17
C TYR A 117 23.87 -9.03 -3.36
N GLU A 118 24.94 -9.59 -2.82
CA GLU A 118 25.20 -11.02 -2.90
C GLU A 118 24.09 -11.85 -2.22
N PHE A 119 23.72 -12.97 -2.85
CA PHE A 119 22.79 -13.94 -2.27
C PHE A 119 23.41 -14.71 -1.10
N ASP A 120 22.57 -15.19 -0.17
CA ASP A 120 23.03 -15.87 1.05
C ASP A 120 23.13 -17.40 0.91
N GLY A 121 22.71 -17.96 -0.22
CA GLY A 121 22.78 -19.39 -0.52
C GLY A 121 21.63 -20.19 0.09
N ALA A 122 21.56 -21.46 -0.25
CA ALA A 122 20.45 -22.35 0.09
C ALA A 122 20.08 -22.35 1.58
N SER A 123 18.81 -22.12 1.89
CA SER A 123 18.24 -22.26 3.25
C SER A 123 19.04 -21.52 4.35
N ALA A 124 19.70 -20.42 3.99
CA ALA A 124 20.54 -19.66 4.90
C ALA A 124 19.72 -18.85 5.91
N LYS A 125 20.41 -18.28 6.91
CA LYS A 125 19.80 -17.61 8.08
C LYS A 125 18.93 -16.40 7.73
N LYS A 126 19.07 -15.79 6.54
CA LYS A 126 18.27 -14.63 6.13
C LYS A 126 17.16 -15.00 5.14
N ASN A 127 17.26 -16.16 4.47
CA ASN A 127 16.25 -16.75 3.61
C ASN A 127 15.77 -15.76 2.52
N ILE A 128 16.74 -15.17 1.84
CA ILE A 128 16.53 -14.19 0.76
C ILE A 128 16.39 -14.95 -0.54
N LEU A 129 15.21 -14.91 -1.15
CA LEU A 129 14.98 -15.66 -2.39
C LEU A 129 15.26 -14.86 -3.67
N ALA A 130 15.11 -13.55 -3.58
CA ALA A 130 15.17 -12.66 -4.72
C ALA A 130 15.40 -11.21 -4.29
N HIS A 131 15.81 -10.40 -5.27
CA HIS A 131 15.73 -8.96 -5.20
C HIS A 131 15.42 -8.35 -6.55
N THR A 132 14.75 -7.19 -6.49
CA THR A 132 14.47 -6.38 -7.67
C THR A 132 14.99 -4.98 -7.55
N PHE A 133 15.59 -4.47 -8.61
CA PHE A 133 15.94 -3.06 -8.70
C PHE A 133 14.72 -2.25 -9.15
N PHE A 134 14.38 -1.23 -8.38
CA PHE A 134 13.26 -0.36 -8.69
C PHE A 134 13.48 0.42 -9.99
N PRO A 135 12.40 0.82 -10.70
CA PRO A 135 12.50 1.78 -11.80
C PRO A 135 13.23 3.06 -11.37
N GLY A 136 13.99 3.65 -12.29
CA GLY A 136 14.84 4.81 -11.98
C GLY A 136 16.11 4.45 -11.22
N HIS A 137 16.44 3.16 -11.09
CA HIS A 137 17.79 2.73 -10.75
C HIS A 137 18.75 3.02 -11.92
N SER A 138 20.05 3.03 -11.66
CA SER A 138 21.03 3.20 -12.73
C SER A 138 21.05 1.98 -13.64
N GLU A 139 20.99 2.23 -14.94
CA GLU A 139 21.29 1.21 -15.96
C GLU A 139 22.67 0.57 -15.69
N PRO A 140 22.84 -0.74 -15.94
CA PRO A 140 21.90 -1.62 -16.65
C PRO A 140 20.86 -2.33 -15.76
N LEU A 141 20.89 -2.13 -14.44
CA LEU A 141 20.07 -2.89 -13.49
C LEU A 141 18.69 -2.25 -13.26
N ASN A 142 18.16 -1.49 -14.21
CA ASN A 142 16.94 -0.73 -13.96
C ASN A 142 15.72 -1.63 -14.14
N GLY A 143 14.97 -1.95 -13.08
CA GLY A 143 13.83 -2.88 -13.16
C GLY A 143 14.20 -4.36 -13.03
N ASP A 144 15.49 -4.70 -13.12
CA ASP A 144 15.99 -6.08 -13.14
C ASP A 144 15.61 -6.88 -11.89
N ILE A 145 15.30 -8.17 -12.11
CA ILE A 145 14.87 -9.13 -11.10
C ILE A 145 15.86 -10.27 -11.04
N HIS A 146 16.47 -10.49 -9.87
CA HIS A 146 17.42 -11.56 -9.65
C HIS A 146 16.84 -12.58 -8.65
N PHE A 147 16.99 -13.86 -8.95
CA PHE A 147 16.60 -14.99 -8.10
C PHE A 147 17.85 -15.72 -7.59
N ASP A 148 17.84 -16.16 -6.34
CA ASP A 148 18.93 -16.98 -5.77
C ASP A 148 18.85 -18.41 -6.34
N ASP A 149 19.79 -18.78 -7.21
CA ASP A 149 19.83 -20.11 -7.84
C ASP A 149 20.34 -21.21 -6.91
N ALA A 150 20.81 -20.85 -5.70
CA ALA A 150 21.15 -21.85 -4.69
C ALA A 150 19.90 -22.47 -4.06
N GLU A 151 18.73 -21.82 -4.20
CA GLU A 151 17.46 -22.33 -3.72
C GLU A 151 16.81 -23.27 -4.75
N THR A 152 16.10 -24.30 -4.30
CA THR A 152 15.39 -25.21 -5.22
C THR A 152 14.05 -24.62 -5.65
N TRP A 153 13.93 -24.28 -6.93
CA TRP A 153 12.74 -23.61 -7.49
C TRP A 153 11.68 -24.58 -8.01
N GLU A 154 10.42 -24.24 -7.77
CA GLU A 154 9.27 -25.03 -8.21
C GLU A 154 8.13 -24.20 -8.77
N THR A 155 7.41 -24.79 -9.72
CA THR A 155 6.13 -24.25 -10.22
C THR A 155 4.91 -25.06 -9.82
N ASP A 156 5.11 -26.25 -9.26
CA ASP A 156 4.06 -27.08 -8.68
C ASP A 156 3.99 -26.83 -7.16
N LEU A 157 2.82 -26.39 -6.69
CA LEU A 157 2.59 -26.18 -5.26
C LEU A 157 2.70 -27.45 -4.43
N THR A 158 2.37 -28.61 -5.01
CA THR A 158 2.45 -29.89 -4.30
C THR A 158 3.89 -30.30 -4.03
N ALA A 159 4.84 -29.84 -4.86
CA ALA A 159 6.27 -29.98 -4.61
C ALA A 159 6.78 -28.91 -3.62
N ALA A 160 6.19 -27.70 -3.63
CA ALA A 160 6.59 -26.57 -2.79
C ALA A 160 6.04 -26.59 -1.35
N THR A 161 5.49 -27.71 -0.85
CA THR A 161 4.97 -27.82 0.52
C THR A 161 6.06 -27.97 1.59
N ASN A 162 7.30 -28.25 1.20
CA ASN A 162 8.44 -28.34 2.11
C ASN A 162 9.18 -27.00 2.19
N TYR A 163 9.65 -26.64 3.39
CA TYR A 163 10.44 -25.42 3.65
C TYR A 163 11.76 -25.32 2.85
N ASP A 164 12.13 -26.35 2.09
CA ASP A 164 13.37 -26.42 1.31
C ASP A 164 13.15 -26.11 -0.19
N ARG A 165 11.90 -25.99 -0.64
CA ARG A 165 11.56 -25.62 -2.04
C ARG A 165 10.88 -24.26 -2.10
N ARG A 166 11.09 -23.52 -3.18
CA ARG A 166 10.60 -22.14 -3.36
C ARG A 166 9.59 -22.09 -4.49
N PHE A 167 8.40 -21.57 -4.20
CA PHE A 167 7.35 -21.43 -5.20
C PHE A 167 7.61 -20.21 -6.10
N PHE A 168 8.30 -20.45 -7.22
CA PHE A 168 8.73 -19.45 -8.19
C PHE A 168 7.60 -18.49 -8.63
N PRO A 169 6.39 -18.96 -8.98
CA PRO A 169 5.34 -18.07 -9.50
C PRO A 169 4.97 -16.92 -8.56
N TYR A 170 4.84 -17.18 -7.25
CA TYR A 170 4.47 -16.13 -6.30
C TYR A 170 5.63 -15.15 -6.06
N VAL A 171 6.86 -15.67 -5.91
CA VAL A 171 8.06 -14.82 -5.74
C VAL A 171 8.20 -13.89 -6.93
N LEU A 172 8.11 -14.42 -8.16
CA LEU A 172 8.17 -13.60 -9.36
C LEU A 172 7.09 -12.53 -9.40
N ALA A 173 5.84 -12.88 -9.09
CA ALA A 173 4.76 -11.90 -9.12
C ALA A 173 4.96 -10.77 -8.09
N HIS A 174 5.54 -11.07 -6.91
CA HIS A 174 5.94 -10.07 -5.93
C HIS A 174 7.07 -9.16 -6.46
N GLU A 175 8.13 -9.76 -7.00
CA GLU A 175 9.28 -9.03 -7.54
C GLU A 175 8.91 -8.14 -8.74
N ILE A 176 7.98 -8.57 -9.60
CA ILE A 176 7.41 -7.71 -10.65
C ILE A 176 6.76 -6.46 -10.05
N GLY A 177 6.13 -6.54 -8.87
CA GLY A 177 5.60 -5.37 -8.20
C GLY A 177 6.70 -4.34 -7.86
N HIS A 178 7.86 -4.80 -7.41
CA HIS A 178 9.03 -3.94 -7.23
C HIS A 178 9.55 -3.37 -8.55
N ALA A 179 9.58 -4.16 -9.62
CA ALA A 179 9.93 -3.71 -10.98
C ALA A 179 8.90 -2.71 -11.54
N LEU A 180 7.68 -2.68 -11.00
CA LEU A 180 6.66 -1.67 -11.26
C LEU A 180 6.68 -0.51 -10.25
N GLY A 181 7.63 -0.50 -9.32
CA GLY A 181 7.84 0.62 -8.40
C GLY A 181 7.15 0.51 -7.05
N LEU A 182 6.58 -0.64 -6.71
CA LEU A 182 5.83 -0.82 -5.46
C LEU A 182 6.75 -1.18 -4.30
N GLN A 183 6.48 -0.62 -3.13
CA GLN A 183 7.16 -1.02 -1.90
C GLN A 183 6.37 -2.10 -1.18
N HIS A 184 6.99 -2.69 -0.15
CA HIS A 184 6.29 -3.66 0.69
C HIS A 184 5.02 -3.08 1.32
N ALA A 185 3.94 -3.83 1.17
CA ALA A 185 2.69 -3.61 1.89
C ALA A 185 2.79 -4.17 3.31
N LYS A 186 2.08 -3.55 4.24
CA LYS A 186 1.96 -4.09 5.62
C LYS A 186 0.88 -5.14 5.77
N LYS A 187 -0.07 -5.14 4.83
CA LYS A 187 -1.23 -6.01 4.85
C LYS A 187 -0.83 -7.41 4.41
N GLN A 188 -1.10 -8.41 5.25
CA GLN A 188 -0.67 -9.77 4.99
C GLN A 188 -1.31 -10.33 3.71
N GLU A 189 -2.51 -9.89 3.34
CA GLU A 189 -3.23 -10.36 2.17
C GLU A 189 -2.65 -9.84 0.85
N ALA A 190 -1.99 -8.69 0.86
CA ALA A 190 -1.39 -8.07 -0.32
C ALA A 190 -0.28 -8.95 -0.92
N ILE A 191 -0.09 -8.87 -2.24
CA ILE A 191 1.01 -9.59 -2.89
C ILE A 191 2.35 -8.99 -2.48
N MET A 192 2.40 -7.67 -2.28
CA MET A 192 3.59 -6.93 -1.83
C MET A 192 3.89 -7.09 -0.34
N TYR A 193 3.22 -8.00 0.38
CA TYR A 193 3.63 -8.35 1.75
C TYR A 193 5.05 -8.98 1.73
N PRO A 194 5.99 -8.58 2.60
CA PRO A 194 7.40 -8.97 2.50
C PRO A 194 7.67 -10.48 2.58
N TYR A 195 6.77 -11.25 3.19
CA TYR A 195 6.93 -12.69 3.32
C TYR A 195 6.17 -13.39 2.21
N TYR A 196 6.88 -14.26 1.49
CA TYR A 196 6.29 -14.99 0.38
C TYR A 196 5.22 -15.97 0.85
N LYS A 197 4.27 -16.25 -0.05
CA LYS A 197 3.21 -17.24 0.13
C LYS A 197 3.27 -18.23 -1.02
N ASN A 198 2.57 -19.34 -0.84
CA ASN A 198 2.47 -20.39 -1.83
C ASN A 198 1.03 -20.39 -2.40
N THR A 199 0.65 -19.29 -3.06
CA THR A 199 -0.68 -19.13 -3.69
C THR A 199 -0.53 -19.13 -5.21
N PRO A 200 -1.28 -19.96 -5.97
CA PRO A 200 -1.22 -19.97 -7.44
C PRO A 200 -1.52 -18.61 -8.05
N LEU A 201 -0.88 -18.28 -9.19
CA LEU A 201 -1.08 -16.99 -9.87
C LEU A 201 -2.53 -16.70 -10.25
N ASP A 202 -3.30 -17.72 -10.62
CA ASP A 202 -4.71 -17.62 -11.01
C ASP A 202 -5.66 -17.46 -9.81
N GLU A 203 -5.20 -17.80 -8.60
CA GLU A 203 -5.93 -17.58 -7.35
C GLU A 203 -5.59 -16.24 -6.69
N ILE A 204 -4.47 -15.61 -7.07
CA ILE A 204 -4.06 -14.31 -6.52
C ILE A 204 -5.07 -13.24 -6.92
N LYS A 205 -5.65 -12.60 -5.91
CA LYS A 205 -6.41 -11.36 -6.04
C LYS A 205 -5.57 -10.22 -5.49
N LEU A 206 -5.16 -9.30 -6.36
CA LEU A 206 -4.40 -8.12 -5.95
C LEU A 206 -5.22 -7.31 -4.95
N ASP A 207 -4.59 -6.94 -3.84
CA ASP A 207 -5.24 -6.15 -2.80
C ASP A 207 -5.47 -4.72 -3.27
N LEU A 208 -6.38 -4.01 -2.61
CA LEU A 208 -6.60 -2.59 -2.87
C LEU A 208 -5.33 -1.77 -2.63
N ASP A 209 -4.48 -2.14 -1.67
CA ASP A 209 -3.19 -1.49 -1.43
C ASP A 209 -2.26 -1.62 -2.67
N ASP A 210 -2.16 -2.83 -3.24
CA ASP A 210 -1.37 -3.10 -4.44
C ASP A 210 -1.88 -2.29 -5.66
N LYS A 211 -3.21 -2.34 -5.90
CA LYS A 211 -3.87 -1.61 -6.99
C LYS A 211 -3.71 -0.11 -6.85
N CYS A 212 -3.86 0.40 -5.63
CA CYS A 212 -3.70 1.83 -5.37
C CYS A 212 -2.28 2.31 -5.51
N ALA A 213 -1.29 1.51 -5.09
CA ALA A 213 0.12 1.86 -5.27
C ALA A 213 0.48 1.94 -6.76
N ILE A 214 0.02 0.98 -7.59
CA ILE A 214 0.16 1.07 -9.05
C ILE A 214 -0.52 2.33 -9.61
N ASN A 215 -1.78 2.57 -9.24
CA ASN A 215 -2.53 3.72 -9.75
C ASN A 215 -1.83 5.03 -9.42
N TRP A 216 -1.31 5.13 -8.20
CA TRP A 216 -0.55 6.28 -7.75
C TRP A 216 0.69 6.56 -8.59
N ASN A 217 1.44 5.50 -8.94
CA ASN A 217 2.68 5.62 -9.71
C ASN A 217 2.43 6.07 -11.17
N TYR A 218 1.38 5.53 -11.81
CA TYR A 218 1.19 5.62 -13.27
C TYR A 218 0.00 6.48 -13.72
N VAL A 219 -0.90 6.86 -12.81
CA VAL A 219 -2.03 7.79 -13.07
C VAL A 219 -1.85 9.05 -12.24
N GLY A 220 -1.69 8.88 -10.93
CA GLY A 220 -1.60 9.97 -9.96
C GLY A 220 -2.52 9.77 -8.76
N THR A 221 -2.79 10.87 -8.06
CA THR A 221 -3.47 10.82 -6.76
C THR A 221 -4.97 10.55 -6.93
N SER A 222 -5.49 9.60 -6.14
CA SER A 222 -6.92 9.29 -6.05
C SER A 222 -7.41 9.49 -4.62
N LYS A 223 -8.61 10.08 -4.47
CA LYS A 223 -9.30 10.18 -3.18
C LYS A 223 -9.56 8.80 -2.58
N PHE A 224 -9.90 7.82 -3.41
CA PHE A 224 -10.11 6.45 -2.97
C PHE A 224 -8.81 5.83 -2.48
N CYS A 225 -7.70 6.00 -3.20
CA CYS A 225 -6.39 5.50 -2.74
C CYS A 225 -5.85 6.21 -1.50
N LEU A 226 -6.10 7.51 -1.36
CA LEU A 226 -5.82 8.23 -0.11
C LEU A 226 -6.62 7.65 1.06
N PHE A 227 -7.87 7.26 0.83
CA PHE A 227 -8.70 6.60 1.83
C PHE A 227 -8.16 5.20 2.16
N VAL A 228 -7.85 4.37 1.17
CA VAL A 228 -7.24 3.04 1.40
C VAL A 228 -5.95 3.17 2.21
N TRP A 229 -5.08 4.11 1.86
CA TRP A 229 -3.86 4.41 2.60
C TRP A 229 -4.14 4.90 4.03
N LEU A 230 -5.16 5.74 4.24
CA LEU A 230 -5.58 6.15 5.58
C LEU A 230 -5.95 4.94 6.44
N MET A 231 -6.71 4.01 5.85
CA MET A 231 -7.17 2.80 6.53
C MET A 231 -6.02 1.85 6.87
N SER A 232 -4.99 1.77 6.03
CA SER A 232 -3.82 0.90 6.26
C SER A 232 -2.73 1.53 7.14
N GLU A 233 -2.50 2.84 7.05
CA GLU A 233 -1.35 3.50 7.70
C GLU A 233 -1.68 4.32 8.96
N ILE A 234 -2.90 4.86 9.04
CA ILE A 234 -3.29 5.82 10.08
C ILE A 234 -4.30 5.23 11.05
N VAL A 235 -5.29 4.49 10.54
CA VAL A 235 -6.38 3.93 11.33
C VAL A 235 -6.08 2.63 12.11
N PRO A 236 -5.05 1.79 11.82
CA PRO A 236 -5.01 0.38 12.20
C PRO A 236 -5.79 -0.02 13.47
N ILE A 237 -6.87 -0.74 13.20
CA ILE A 237 -7.85 -1.32 14.11
C ILE A 237 -7.14 -2.23 15.12
N HIS A 238 -7.21 -1.90 16.41
CA HIS A 238 -6.82 -2.84 17.46
C HIS A 238 -8.01 -3.75 17.76
N ASN A 239 -7.94 -5.01 17.34
CA ASN A 239 -8.52 -6.10 18.12
C ASN A 239 -7.51 -6.44 19.22
N ASN A 240 -7.57 -5.69 20.33
CA ASN A 240 -7.30 -6.13 21.70
C ASN A 240 -7.51 -4.94 22.65
N SER A 241 -8.06 -5.30 23.81
CA SER A 241 -8.60 -4.49 24.92
C SER A 241 -7.82 -3.23 25.34
N ASP A 242 -8.62 -2.23 25.74
CA ASP A 242 -8.40 -1.18 26.75
C ASP A 242 -7.05 -0.44 26.85
N GLN A 243 -7.08 0.89 26.80
CA GLN A 243 -7.09 1.72 28.01
C GLN A 243 -7.09 3.23 27.69
N MET A 244 -7.82 3.96 28.54
CA MET A 244 -7.90 5.41 28.63
C MET A 244 -6.55 6.07 28.94
N ALA A 245 -6.37 7.35 28.56
CA ALA A 245 -6.13 8.45 29.51
C ALA A 245 -5.75 9.76 28.80
N SER A 246 -6.43 10.81 29.26
CA SER A 246 -6.25 12.25 29.02
C SER A 246 -4.80 12.75 29.15
N SER A 247 -4.43 13.79 28.40
CA SER A 247 -3.54 14.84 28.94
C SER A 247 -3.55 16.14 28.12
N ASN A 248 -3.42 17.23 28.88
CA ASN A 248 -3.44 18.65 28.56
C ASN A 248 -2.40 19.12 27.52
N HIS A 249 -2.75 20.19 26.79
CA HIS A 249 -1.85 20.91 25.90
C HIS A 249 -1.31 22.19 26.56
N LEU A 250 0.01 22.23 26.75
CA LEU A 250 0.83 23.45 26.84
C LEU A 250 1.84 23.44 25.67
N ASN A 251 2.25 24.63 25.25
CA ASN A 251 3.04 24.93 24.05
C ASN A 251 4.26 24.04 23.86
N ASN A 252 4.27 23.26 22.77
CA ASN A 252 5.27 22.24 22.48
C ASN A 252 5.81 22.37 21.04
N SER A 253 7.09 22.06 20.86
CA SER A 253 7.77 22.02 19.56
C SER A 253 7.13 20.99 18.59
N PRO A 254 7.34 21.11 17.26
CA PRO A 254 6.76 20.19 16.27
C PRO A 254 7.07 18.71 16.56
N LYS A 255 8.28 18.40 17.04
CA LYS A 255 8.67 17.03 17.41
C LYS A 255 7.87 16.48 18.58
N GLN A 256 7.60 17.30 19.59
CA GLN A 256 6.79 16.92 20.76
C GLN A 256 5.32 16.71 20.38
N ARG A 257 4.78 17.53 19.47
CA ARG A 257 3.42 17.39 18.93
C ARG A 257 3.23 16.10 18.15
N ILE A 258 4.21 15.71 17.32
CA ILE A 258 4.22 14.40 16.65
C ILE A 258 4.23 13.25 17.67
N LYS A 259 4.99 13.38 18.78
CA LYS A 259 5.02 12.37 19.85
C LYS A 259 3.67 12.25 20.55
N ALA A 260 2.99 13.37 20.82
CA ALA A 260 1.64 13.39 21.38
C ALA A 260 0.62 12.75 20.42
N ALA A 261 0.66 13.09 19.13
CA ALA A 261 -0.21 12.49 18.11
C ALA A 261 -0.07 10.96 18.03
N LYS A 262 1.16 10.43 18.11
CA LYS A 262 1.40 8.98 18.16
C LYS A 262 0.76 8.31 19.38
N ARG A 263 0.65 9.02 20.52
CA ARG A 263 -0.05 8.52 21.72
C ARG A 263 -1.57 8.51 21.50
N ILE A 264 -2.13 9.53 20.85
CA ILE A 264 -3.56 9.61 20.51
C ILE A 264 -3.96 8.46 19.56
N LEU A 265 -3.14 8.15 18.56
CA LEU A 265 -3.36 7.00 17.66
C LEU A 265 -3.49 5.68 18.41
N LYS A 266 -2.74 5.50 19.51
CA LYS A 266 -2.80 4.27 20.33
C LYS A 266 -4.05 4.18 21.21
N GLN A 267 -4.68 5.31 21.51
CA GLN A 267 -5.81 5.39 22.45
C GLN A 267 -7.17 5.38 21.75
N THR A 268 -7.23 5.72 20.47
CA THR A 268 -8.48 5.91 19.72
C THR A 268 -8.58 4.91 18.58
N ARG A 269 -9.76 4.29 18.41
CA ARG A 269 -10.02 3.39 17.26
C ARG A 269 -10.06 4.13 15.93
N ILE A 270 -10.50 5.41 15.96
CA ILE A 270 -10.42 6.33 14.82
C ILE A 270 -9.84 7.66 15.34
N PRO A 271 -8.72 8.15 14.80
CA PRO A 271 -8.11 9.40 15.21
C PRO A 271 -8.95 10.64 14.86
N ARG A 272 -8.92 11.66 15.72
CA ARG A 272 -9.65 12.94 15.49
C ARG A 272 -8.69 14.09 15.18
N CYS A 273 -8.92 14.77 14.05
CA CYS A 273 -8.29 16.07 13.81
C CYS A 273 -8.98 17.16 14.66
N THR A 274 -8.36 17.56 15.77
CA THR A 274 -8.88 18.59 16.68
C THR A 274 -8.32 19.99 16.35
N ALA A 275 -8.68 21.00 17.15
CA ALA A 275 -8.13 22.36 17.02
C ALA A 275 -6.61 22.43 17.29
N SER A 276 -6.04 21.46 18.01
CA SER A 276 -4.60 21.40 18.26
C SER A 276 -3.80 20.90 17.06
N ASN A 277 -4.43 20.47 15.97
CA ASN A 277 -3.79 20.07 14.71
C ASN A 277 -2.73 18.94 14.77
N ASP A 278 -2.58 18.24 15.89
CA ASP A 278 -1.47 17.27 16.06
C ASP A 278 -1.61 16.04 15.16
N VAL A 279 -2.83 15.52 15.01
CA VAL A 279 -3.12 14.42 14.08
C VAL A 279 -2.87 14.86 12.64
N GLN A 280 -3.28 16.08 12.28
CA GLN A 280 -3.05 16.63 10.94
C GLN A 280 -1.54 16.77 10.64
N LEU A 281 -0.75 17.28 11.58
CA LEU A 281 0.72 17.36 11.45
C LEU A 281 1.38 15.98 11.33
N LEU A 282 0.87 14.97 12.04
CA LEU A 282 1.35 13.60 11.91
C LEU A 282 1.02 13.04 10.52
N ILE A 283 -0.18 13.31 10.00
CA ILE A 283 -0.58 12.95 8.64
C ILE A 283 0.35 13.62 7.63
N GLU A 284 0.59 14.94 7.74
CA GLU A 284 1.51 15.67 6.87
C GLU A 284 2.92 15.05 6.88
N ALA A 285 3.47 14.79 8.07
CA ALA A 285 4.77 14.16 8.21
C ALA A 285 4.81 12.76 7.57
N ARG A 286 3.71 12.01 7.63
CA ARG A 286 3.60 10.69 6.98
C ARG A 286 3.42 10.80 5.47
N LEU A 287 2.63 11.74 4.97
CA LEU A 287 2.50 12.02 3.53
C LEU A 287 3.85 12.37 2.92
N GLN A 288 4.63 13.26 3.56
CA GLN A 288 5.98 13.59 3.12
C GLN A 288 6.93 12.40 3.20
N LYS A 289 6.84 11.61 4.27
CA LYS A 289 7.78 10.51 4.52
C LYS A 289 7.54 9.29 3.64
N PHE A 290 6.28 8.91 3.46
CA PHE A 290 5.90 7.64 2.82
C PHE A 290 5.41 7.85 1.39
N LEU A 291 4.65 8.93 1.13
CA LEU A 291 4.13 9.25 -0.20
C LEU A 291 4.92 10.35 -0.92
N HIS A 292 5.98 10.89 -0.29
CA HIS A 292 6.90 11.87 -0.87
C HIS A 292 6.25 13.17 -1.34
N PHE A 293 5.11 13.53 -0.76
CA PHE A 293 4.46 14.78 -1.09
C PHE A 293 5.33 15.98 -0.69
N PRO A 294 5.44 16.99 -1.57
CA PRO A 294 5.96 18.30 -1.18
C PRO A 294 5.21 18.83 0.05
N ALA A 295 5.87 19.64 0.86
CA ALA A 295 5.25 20.21 2.06
C ALA A 295 3.91 20.95 1.77
N PRO A 296 3.79 21.76 0.69
CA PRO A 296 2.52 22.41 0.35
C PRO A 296 1.41 21.41 0.01
N GLU A 297 1.70 20.39 -0.80
CA GLU A 297 0.73 19.35 -1.15
C GLU A 297 0.33 18.52 0.06
N SER A 298 1.29 18.19 0.92
CA SER A 298 1.04 17.46 2.16
C SER A 298 0.02 18.17 3.04
N LYS A 299 0.08 19.50 3.10
CA LYS A 299 -0.89 20.32 3.83
C LYS A 299 -2.29 20.24 3.20
N THR A 300 -2.38 20.32 1.88
CA THR A 300 -3.66 20.19 1.17
C THR A 300 -4.29 18.81 1.40
N TYR A 301 -3.50 17.74 1.23
CA TYR A 301 -4.01 16.37 1.39
C TYR A 301 -4.24 15.97 2.85
N SER A 302 -3.54 16.57 3.82
CA SER A 302 -3.82 16.35 5.23
C SER A 302 -5.21 16.85 5.63
N GLU A 303 -5.70 17.93 5.00
CA GLU A 303 -7.07 18.40 5.20
C GLU A 303 -8.10 17.41 4.64
N VAL A 304 -7.86 16.85 3.46
CA VAL A 304 -8.70 15.80 2.86
C VAL A 304 -8.78 14.58 3.77
N LEU A 305 -7.63 14.11 4.26
CA LEU A 305 -7.56 12.96 5.17
C LEU A 305 -8.22 13.24 6.53
N CYS A 306 -8.13 14.47 7.04
CA CYS A 306 -8.88 14.86 8.23
C CYS A 306 -10.39 14.84 7.99
N ASN A 307 -10.86 15.24 6.81
CA ASN A 307 -12.27 15.14 6.45
C ASN A 307 -12.72 13.68 6.35
N PHE A 308 -11.89 12.79 5.78
CA PHE A 308 -12.18 11.35 5.79
C PHE A 308 -12.28 10.78 7.20
N LEU A 309 -11.40 11.16 8.13
CA LEU A 309 -11.51 10.73 9.53
C LEU A 309 -12.83 11.18 10.19
N LEU A 310 -13.30 12.39 9.86
CA LEU A 310 -14.59 12.89 10.34
C LEU A 310 -15.76 12.12 9.73
N GLY A 311 -15.76 11.91 8.42
CA GLY A 311 -16.77 11.10 7.74
C GLY A 311 -16.77 9.65 8.22
N LEU A 312 -15.60 9.08 8.52
CA LEU A 312 -15.46 7.74 9.08
C LEU A 312 -16.12 7.62 10.46
N HIS A 313 -15.96 8.64 11.31
CA HIS A 313 -16.68 8.70 12.58
C HIS A 313 -18.20 8.76 12.41
N ALA A 314 -18.68 9.54 11.44
CA ALA A 314 -20.12 9.66 11.16
C ALA A 314 -20.68 8.36 10.59
N TYR A 315 -20.06 7.85 9.52
CA TYR A 315 -20.51 6.66 8.81
C TYR A 315 -20.52 5.42 9.70
N ARG A 316 -19.45 5.15 10.47
CA ARG A 316 -19.41 4.00 11.39
C ARG A 316 -20.37 4.10 12.57
N GLY A 317 -20.85 5.31 12.88
CA GLY A 317 -21.89 5.54 13.87
C GLY A 317 -23.31 5.46 13.29
N SER A 318 -23.44 5.36 11.97
CA SER A 318 -24.72 5.29 11.28
C SER A 318 -25.29 3.87 11.28
N PRO A 319 -26.62 3.71 11.18
CA PRO A 319 -27.24 2.41 10.99
C PRO A 319 -26.90 1.73 9.65
N GLU A 320 -26.35 2.47 8.67
CA GLU A 320 -25.98 1.95 7.35
C GLU A 320 -24.64 1.18 7.36
N TYR A 321 -23.81 1.34 8.40
CA TYR A 321 -22.49 0.71 8.48
C TYR A 321 -22.57 -0.73 8.97
N VAL A 322 -21.92 -1.63 8.22
CA VAL A 322 -21.70 -3.02 8.63
C VAL A 322 -20.20 -3.30 8.68
N ALA A 323 -19.72 -3.88 9.79
CA ALA A 323 -18.29 -4.12 9.99
C ALA A 323 -17.65 -5.06 8.95
N SER A 324 -18.45 -5.90 8.29
CA SER A 324 -18.01 -6.81 7.21
C SER A 324 -18.06 -6.19 5.82
N ASP A 325 -18.45 -4.91 5.70
CA ASP A 325 -18.52 -4.24 4.40
C ASP A 325 -17.13 -4.04 3.78
N SER A 326 -17.10 -3.97 2.45
CA SER A 326 -15.86 -3.68 1.72
C SER A 326 -15.38 -2.25 1.99
N LEU A 327 -14.07 -2.02 1.86
CA LEU A 327 -13.48 -0.68 1.93
C LEU A 327 -14.07 0.28 0.87
N GLU A 328 -14.53 -0.24 -0.27
CA GLU A 328 -15.22 0.56 -1.28
C GLU A 328 -16.58 1.06 -0.79
N LYS A 329 -17.38 0.18 -0.16
CA LYS A 329 -18.67 0.57 0.43
C LYS A 329 -18.46 1.54 1.58
N GLU A 330 -17.46 1.30 2.42
CA GLU A 330 -17.08 2.21 3.50
C GLU A 330 -16.63 3.57 2.97
N PHE A 331 -15.82 3.61 1.91
CA PHE A 331 -15.42 4.84 1.24
C PHE A 331 -16.62 5.61 0.71
N ASN A 332 -17.55 4.95 0.02
CA ASN A 332 -18.75 5.60 -0.52
C ASN A 332 -19.62 6.19 0.59
N GLY A 333 -19.78 5.47 1.70
CA GLY A 333 -20.45 5.97 2.90
C GLY A 333 -19.77 7.20 3.49
N VAL A 334 -18.45 7.15 3.65
CA VAL A 334 -17.64 8.28 4.14
C VAL A 334 -17.72 9.49 3.20
N ILE A 335 -17.68 9.27 1.88
CA ILE A 335 -17.77 10.35 0.89
C ILE A 335 -19.16 10.99 0.90
N LYS A 336 -20.24 10.21 1.05
CA LYS A 336 -21.60 10.73 1.21
C LYS A 336 -21.62 11.71 2.39
N GLU A 337 -21.17 11.26 3.57
CA GLU A 337 -21.04 12.11 4.76
C GLU A 337 -20.20 13.36 4.49
N VAL A 338 -19.00 13.22 3.91
CA VAL A 338 -18.10 14.36 3.64
C VAL A 338 -18.66 15.34 2.61
N SER A 339 -19.37 14.85 1.59
CA SER A 339 -19.93 15.65 0.49
C SER A 339 -21.16 16.46 0.91
N GLU A 340 -21.95 15.94 1.84
CA GLU A 340 -23.07 16.67 2.47
C GLU A 340 -22.58 17.90 3.25
N PHE A 341 -21.29 17.97 3.62
CA PHE A 341 -20.68 19.14 4.25
C PHE A 341 -20.12 20.19 3.27
N GLY A 342 -20.22 19.98 1.95
CA GLY A 342 -19.80 20.92 0.90
C GLY A 342 -18.27 21.03 0.69
N PRO A 343 -17.80 21.87 -0.26
CA PRO A 343 -16.38 22.08 -0.57
C PRO A 343 -15.67 22.97 0.47
N VAL A 344 -15.93 22.74 1.75
CA VAL A 344 -15.51 23.66 2.82
C VAL A 344 -14.29 23.11 3.55
N SER A 345 -13.35 24.00 3.88
CA SER A 345 -12.11 23.68 4.59
C SER A 345 -12.35 22.85 5.86
N SER A 346 -11.38 22.01 6.20
CA SER A 346 -11.41 21.14 7.40
C SER A 346 -11.77 21.90 8.69
N ALA A 347 -11.43 23.18 8.80
CA ALA A 347 -11.80 24.04 9.94
C ALA A 347 -13.31 24.29 10.06
N SER A 348 -14.01 24.42 8.93
CA SER A 348 -15.45 24.65 8.88
C SER A 348 -16.24 23.37 9.11
N VAL A 349 -15.83 22.25 8.54
CA VAL A 349 -16.42 20.91 8.82
C VAL A 349 -16.25 20.55 10.30
N ARG A 350 -15.08 20.81 10.90
CA ARG A 350 -14.84 20.62 12.35
C ARG A 350 -15.70 21.52 13.22
N ARG A 351 -16.01 22.76 12.79
CA ARG A 351 -16.94 23.64 13.52
C ARG A 351 -18.37 23.13 13.43
N MET A 352 -18.80 22.64 12.27
CA MET A 352 -20.14 22.07 12.06
C MET A 352 -20.33 20.79 12.88
N ALA A 353 -19.38 19.85 12.82
CA ALA A 353 -19.41 18.63 13.63
C ALA A 353 -19.45 18.92 15.14
N ARG A 354 -18.60 19.84 15.65
CA ARG A 354 -18.63 20.24 17.07
C ARG A 354 -19.95 20.89 17.49
N ARG A 355 -20.64 21.57 16.56
CA ARG A 355 -21.94 22.20 16.83
C ARG A 355 -23.07 21.17 16.84
N ALA A 356 -22.98 20.14 16.00
CA ALA A 356 -23.90 19.00 16.00
C ALA A 356 -23.76 18.16 17.29
N TRP A 357 -22.53 17.84 17.70
CA TRP A 357 -22.24 17.10 18.94
C TRP A 357 -22.71 17.83 20.21
N ARG A 358 -22.45 19.14 20.33
CA ARG A 358 -22.94 19.94 21.47
C ARG A 358 -24.47 20.00 21.56
N ARG A 359 -25.17 19.90 20.44
CA ARG A 359 -26.64 19.89 20.45
C ARG A 359 -27.19 18.56 20.96
N LEU A 360 -26.59 17.44 20.55
CA LEU A 360 -26.90 16.11 21.07
C LEU A 360 -26.71 16.01 22.58
N GLU A 361 -25.59 16.55 23.12
CA GLU A 361 -25.33 16.59 24.57
C GLU A 361 -26.34 17.44 25.36
N HIS A 362 -27.04 18.37 24.70
CA HIS A 362 -28.03 19.26 25.32
C HIS A 362 -29.48 18.88 24.98
N GLY A 363 -29.73 17.65 24.49
CA GLY A 363 -31.07 17.19 24.12
C GLY A 363 -31.72 18.01 22.99
N LYS A 364 -30.92 18.74 22.21
CA LYS A 364 -31.37 19.52 21.05
C LYS A 364 -31.08 18.74 19.76
N PRO A 365 -31.97 18.78 18.76
CA PRO A 365 -31.76 18.07 17.51
C PRO A 365 -30.47 18.51 16.81
N SER A 366 -29.73 17.54 16.29
CA SER A 366 -28.61 17.76 15.39
C SER A 366 -29.10 18.45 14.10
N VAL A 367 -28.37 19.48 13.63
CA VAL A 367 -28.67 20.18 12.36
C VAL A 367 -28.38 19.30 11.12
N LEU A 368 -27.82 18.10 11.31
CA LEU A 368 -27.80 17.07 10.25
C LEU A 368 -29.23 16.64 9.84
N GLY A 369 -30.25 16.92 10.66
CA GLY A 369 -31.66 16.64 10.38
C GLY A 369 -32.41 17.69 9.55
N GLU A 370 -31.80 18.82 9.16
CA GLU A 370 -32.46 19.84 8.32
C GLU A 370 -32.06 19.75 6.82
N CYS A 371 -31.17 18.83 6.44
CA CYS A 371 -30.72 18.69 5.04
C CYS A 371 -31.00 17.33 4.39
N THR A 372 -31.61 16.38 5.10
CA THR A 372 -32.24 15.18 4.51
C THR A 372 -33.77 15.17 4.65
N ASN A 373 -34.31 16.21 5.32
CA ASN A 373 -35.70 16.62 5.56
C ASN A 373 -36.79 15.62 5.17
N ALA A 374 -37.71 15.36 6.10
CA ALA A 374 -39.11 15.13 5.70
C ALA A 374 -39.34 13.99 4.67
N TYR A 375 -38.53 12.95 4.69
CA TYR A 375 -38.82 11.65 4.09
C TYR A 375 -38.43 10.60 5.15
N LYS A 376 -39.30 9.77 5.72
CA LYS A 376 -40.66 9.39 5.36
C LYS A 376 -41.17 8.48 6.50
N PHE A 377 -41.43 9.06 7.67
CA PHE A 377 -42.03 8.31 8.78
C PHE A 377 -42.73 9.30 9.77
N ILE A 378 -43.94 9.85 9.60
CA ILE A 378 -45.03 9.75 8.61
C ILE A 378 -45.00 8.52 7.72
N ALA A 379 -45.08 7.39 8.38
CA ALA A 379 -45.72 6.18 7.95
C ALA A 379 -46.12 5.60 9.29
N GLU A 380 -47.41 5.70 9.61
CA GLU A 380 -48.03 4.90 10.66
C GLU A 380 -47.85 5.37 12.13
N HIS A 381 -48.67 6.37 12.49
CA HIS A 381 -49.61 6.39 13.64
C HIS A 381 -49.56 7.66 14.53
N PRO A 382 -50.74 8.21 14.91
CA PRO A 382 -51.04 9.65 14.97
C PRO A 382 -50.39 10.44 16.10
#